data_AF-A0A221K170-F1
#
_entry.id   AF-A0A221K170-F1
#
_cell.length_a   1.000
_cell.length_b   1.000
_cell.length_c   1.000
_cell.angle_alpha   90.00
_cell.angle_beta   90.00
_cell.angle_gamma   90.00
#
_symmetry.space_group_name_H-M   'P 1'
#
loop_
_entity.id
_entity.type
_entity.pdbx_description
1 polymer ?
#
loop_
_entity_poly.entity_id
_entity_poly.type
_entity_poly.pdbx_seq_one_letter_code
_entity_poly.pdbx_strand_id
1 'polypeptide(L)'
;MIPVSAFVPPLILGAVAMYLGLRGYIRLYLYYVPLSLVITAGLLWLALGVPPYANTVVMALLALGLFLCACFGMGWIIHRFLTRNTRA
;
A
#
# COMPACT_ATOMS: atom_id res chain seq x y z
N MET A 1 9.29 22.53 -1.48
CA MET A 1 8.14 22.08 -0.65
C MET A 1 7.36 21.06 -1.44
N ILE A 2 7.27 19.82 -0.96
CA ILE A 2 6.40 18.80 -1.57
C ILE A 2 4.97 19.11 -1.09
N PRO A 3 3.99 19.30 -1.99
CA PRO A 3 2.65 19.65 -1.55
C PRO A 3 2.06 18.48 -0.75
N VAL A 4 1.40 18.80 0.37
CA VAL A 4 0.78 17.80 1.27
C VAL A 4 -0.18 16.86 0.51
N SER A 5 -0.79 17.37 -0.56
CA SER A 5 -1.65 16.60 -1.47
C SER A 5 -0.95 15.42 -2.16
N ALA A 6 0.37 15.47 -2.35
CA ALA A 6 1.14 14.36 -2.94
C ALA A 6 1.25 13.13 -2.01
N PHE A 7 1.03 13.30 -0.70
CA PHE A 7 1.05 12.21 0.28
C PHE A 7 -0.31 11.55 0.49
N VAL A 8 -1.39 12.20 0.04
CA VAL A 8 -2.76 11.70 0.24
C VAL A 8 -3.00 10.35 -0.45
N PRO A 9 -2.59 10.13 -1.72
CA PRO A 9 -2.85 8.84 -2.38
C PRO A 9 -2.13 7.65 -1.71
N PRO A 10 -0.83 7.72 -1.38
CA PRO A 10 -0.16 6.65 -0.63
C PRO A 10 -0.79 6.38 0.74
N LEU A 11 -1.21 7.42 1.46
CA LEU A 11 -1.86 7.28 2.77
C LEU A 11 -3.20 6.54 2.67
N ILE A 12 -4.03 6.86 1.67
CA ILE A 12 -5.30 6.16 1.42
C ILE A 12 -5.02 4.69 1.08
N LEU A 13 -4.04 4.43 0.21
CA LEU A 13 -3.68 3.06 -0.17
C LEU A 13 -3.21 2.25 1.04
N GLY A 14 -2.44 2.86 1.94
CA GLY A 14 -1.99 2.27 3.21
C GLY A 14 -3.13 1.99 4.18
N ALA A 15 -4.09 2.91 4.32
CA ALA A 15 -5.28 2.71 5.16
C ALA A 15 -6.13 1.54 4.69
N VAL A 16 -6.31 1.40 3.37
CA VAL A 16 -7.02 0.26 2.77
C VAL A 16 -6.26 -1.04 3.02
N ALA A 17 -4.93 -1.06 2.86
CA ALA A 17 -4.10 -2.23 3.17
C ALA A 17 -4.24 -2.64 4.65
N MET A 18 -4.23 -1.68 5.57
CA MET A 18 -4.45 -1.93 7.00
C MET A 18 -5.84 -2.52 7.27
N TYR A 19 -6.88 -2.00 6.62
CA TYR A 19 -8.25 -2.52 6.75
C TYR A 19 -8.38 -3.97 6.25
N LEU A 20 -7.73 -4.30 5.13
CA LEU A 20 -7.68 -5.67 4.62
C LEU A 20 -6.96 -6.61 5.59
N GLY A 21 -5.87 -6.14 6.23
CA GLY A 21 -5.18 -6.87 7.28
C GLY A 21 -6.06 -7.09 8.51
N LEU A 22 -6.83 -6.07 8.91
CA LEU A 22 -7.77 -6.12 10.02
C LEU A 22 -8.92 -7.11 9.81
N ARG A 23 -9.31 -7.38 8.57
CA ARG A 23 -10.35 -8.38 8.24
C ARG A 23 -9.79 -9.75 7.85
N GLY A 24 -8.47 -9.91 7.78
CA GLY A 24 -7.83 -11.16 7.38
C GLY A 24 -8.01 -11.52 5.89
N TYR A 25 -8.29 -10.55 5.01
CA TYR A 25 -8.49 -10.80 3.58
C TYR A 25 -7.17 -10.87 2.79
N ILE A 26 -6.38 -11.90 3.06
CA ILE A 26 -5.03 -12.12 2.48
C ILE A 26 -5.05 -12.21 0.95
N ARG A 27 -6.01 -12.97 0.39
CA ARG A 27 -6.13 -13.15 -1.06
C ARG A 27 -6.39 -11.82 -1.75
N LEU A 28 -7.26 -11.00 -1.18
CA LEU A 28 -7.58 -9.68 -1.74
C LEU A 28 -6.36 -8.76 -1.70
N TYR A 29 -5.57 -8.81 -0.61
CA TYR A 29 -4.33 -8.05 -0.49
C TYR A 29 -3.29 -8.44 -1.57
N LEU A 30 -3.15 -9.74 -1.86
CA LEU A 30 -2.25 -10.25 -2.91
C LEU A 30 -2.59 -9.72 -4.31
N TYR A 31 -3.86 -9.45 -4.61
CA TYR A 31 -4.26 -8.79 -5.86
C TYR A 31 -4.12 -7.27 -5.79
N TYR A 32 -4.38 -6.69 -4.62
CA TYR A 32 -4.36 -5.25 -4.40
C TYR A 32 -2.96 -4.63 -4.55
N VAL A 33 -1.93 -5.27 -3.97
CA VAL A 33 -0.54 -4.77 -4.03
C VAL A 33 -0.03 -4.61 -5.47
N PRO A 34 0.02 -5.64 -6.31
CA PRO A 34 0.52 -5.50 -7.68
C PRO A 34 -0.35 -4.54 -8.50
N LEU A 35 -1.68 -4.55 -8.32
CA LEU A 35 -2.57 -3.62 -9.00
C LEU A 35 -2.26 -2.16 -8.62
N SER A 36 -2.06 -1.87 -7.33
CA SER A 36 -1.73 -0.53 -6.85
C SER A 36 -0.37 -0.04 -7.37
N LEU A 37 0.61 -0.93 -7.47
CA LEU A 37 1.93 -0.63 -8.04
C LEU A 37 1.83 -0.32 -9.54
N VAL A 38 1.09 -1.13 -10.30
CA VAL A 38 0.88 -0.93 -11.74
C VAL A 38 0.14 0.37 -12.01
N ILE A 39 -0.92 0.67 -11.26
CA ILE A 39 -1.68 1.92 -11.40
C ILE A 39 -0.79 3.13 -11.09
N THR A 40 0.00 3.07 -10.02
CA THR A 40 0.91 4.16 -9.64
C THR A 40 2.00 4.37 -10.70
N ALA A 41 2.57 3.29 -11.25
CA ALA A 41 3.54 3.36 -12.33
C ALA A 41 2.93 3.98 -13.61
N GLY A 42 1.71 3.57 -13.96
CA GLY A 42 0.99 4.12 -15.10
C GLY A 42 0.66 5.59 -14.94
N LEU A 43 0.24 6.01 -13.74
CA LEU A 43 -0.02 7.42 -13.44
C LEU A 43 1.26 8.27 -13.50
N LEU A 44 2.39 7.76 -12.98
CA LEU A 44 3.67 8.46 -13.08
C LEU A 44 4.11 8.63 -14.54
N TRP A 45 3.92 7.60 -15.38
CA TRP A 45 4.21 7.69 -16.81
C TRP A 45 3.30 8.68 -17.54
N LEU A 46 1.99 8.61 -17.30
CA LEU A 46 1.01 9.45 -18.00
C LEU A 46 1.03 10.92 -17.54
N ALA A 47 1.22 11.17 -16.24
CA ALA A 47 1.16 12.52 -15.68
C ALA A 47 2.50 13.26 -15.73
N LEU A 48 3.62 12.55 -15.54
CA LEU A 48 4.95 13.16 -15.46
C LEU A 48 5.85 12.82 -16.66
N GLY A 49 5.41 11.92 -17.56
CA GLY A 49 6.21 11.47 -18.70
C GLY A 49 7.46 10.67 -18.31
N VAL A 50 7.56 10.23 -17.05
CA VAL A 50 8.78 9.59 -16.52
C VAL A 50 8.74 8.08 -16.76
N PRO A 51 9.73 7.51 -17.49
CA PRO A 51 9.71 6.10 -17.83
C PRO A 51 9.59 5.16 -16.64
N PRO A 52 8.77 4.10 -16.74
CA PRO A 52 8.56 3.16 -15.64
C PRO A 52 9.85 2.40 -15.26
N TYR A 53 10.81 2.36 -16.17
CA TYR A 53 12.15 1.79 -15.98
C TYR A 53 13.18 2.79 -15.43
N ALA A 54 12.79 4.05 -15.17
CA ALA A 54 13.66 5.00 -14.48
C ALA A 54 13.92 4.53 -13.05
N ASN A 55 15.18 4.51 -12.62
CA ASN A 55 15.57 4.08 -11.28
C ASN A 55 14.78 4.81 -10.17
N THR A 56 14.45 6.09 -10.37
CA THR A 56 13.65 6.88 -9.43
C THR A 56 12.23 6.34 -9.26
N VAL A 57 11.58 5.92 -10.35
CA VAL A 57 10.24 5.34 -10.33
C VAL A 57 10.27 3.95 -9.69
N VAL A 58 11.27 3.13 -10.03
CA VAL A 58 11.45 1.79 -9.44
C VAL A 58 11.64 1.90 -7.92
N MET A 59 12.48 2.83 -7.46
CA MET A 59 12.68 3.07 -6.01
C MET A 59 11.40 3.58 -5.33
N ALA A 60 10.63 4.45 -5.98
CA ALA A 60 9.36 4.93 -5.45
C ALA A 60 8.31 3.81 -5.34
N LEU A 61 8.22 2.92 -6.34
CA LEU A 61 7.33 1.77 -6.33
C LEU A 61 7.74 0.75 -5.26
N LEU A 62 9.04 0.49 -5.08
CA LEU A 62 9.56 -0.34 -4.00
C LEU A 62 9.20 0.24 -2.63
N ALA A 63 9.40 1.54 -2.42
CA ALA A 63 9.04 2.20 -1.18
C ALA A 63 7.54 2.11 -0.90
N LEU A 64 6.69 2.30 -1.92
CA LEU A 64 5.23 2.14 -1.80
C LEU A 64 4.85 0.69 -1.45
N GLY A 65 5.46 -0.30 -2.11
CA GLY A 65 5.22 -1.72 -1.84
C GLY A 65 5.59 -2.10 -0.40
N LEU A 66 6.76 -1.67 0.09
CA LEU A 66 7.18 -1.90 1.47
C LEU A 66 6.25 -1.20 2.47
N PHE A 67 5.82 0.02 2.18
CA PHE A 67 4.86 0.74 3.00
C PHE A 67 3.51 0.00 3.11
N LEU A 68 2.97 -0.48 1.99
CA LEU A 68 1.73 -1.28 1.97
C LEU A 68 1.87 -2.57 2.79
N CYS A 69 3.00 -3.27 2.65
CA CYS A 69 3.31 -4.46 3.44
C CYS A 69 3.38 -4.16 4.94
N ALA A 70 3.99 -3.04 5.33
CA ALA A 70 4.04 -2.63 6.74
C ALA A 70 2.63 -2.33 7.28
N CYS A 71 1.80 -1.60 6.52
CA CYS A 71 0.41 -1.28 6.90
C CYS A 71 -0.45 -2.55 7.07
N PHE A 72 -0.36 -3.48 6.12
CA PHE A 72 -1.08 -4.76 6.20
C PHE A 72 -0.60 -5.62 7.38
N GLY A 73 0.71 -5.70 7.59
CA GLY A 73 1.31 -6.42 8.72
C GLY A 73 0.83 -5.89 10.07
N MET A 74 0.82 -4.56 10.26
CA MET A 74 0.27 -3.94 11.46
C MET A 74 -1.21 -4.26 11.65
N GLY A 75 -2.04 -4.12 10.60
CA GLY A 75 -3.46 -4.45 10.64
C GLY A 75 -3.73 -5.91 11.01
N TRP A 76 -2.94 -6.84 10.46
CA TRP A 76 -3.03 -8.26 10.79
C TRP A 76 -2.68 -8.53 12.25
N ILE A 77 -1.58 -7.97 12.75
CA ILE A 77 -1.13 -8.16 14.13
C ILE A 77 -2.24 -7.69 15.09
N ILE A 78 -2.81 -6.51 14.84
CA ILE A 78 -3.92 -5.96 15.62
C ILE A 78 -5.13 -6.90 15.57
N HIS A 79 -5.52 -7.39 14.39
CA HIS A 79 -6.62 -8.36 14.26
C HIS A 79 -6.40 -9.60 15.11
N ARG A 80 -5.17 -10.15 15.12
CA ARG A 80 -4.82 -11.34 15.91
C ARG A 80 -4.89 -11.08 17.41
N PHE A 81 -4.51 -9.89 17.87
CA PHE A 81 -4.66 -9.50 19.27
C PHE A 81 -6.13 -9.36 19.66
N LEU A 82 -6.93 -8.68 18.84
CA LEU A 82 -8.36 -8.49 19.08
C LEU A 82 -9.12 -9.83 19.11
N THR A 83 -8.90 -10.71 18.12
CA THR A 83 -9.58 -12.02 18.06
C THR A 83 -9.12 -13.01 19.14
N ARG A 84 -7.90 -12.87 19.67
CA ARG A 84 -7.45 -13.67 20.82
C ARG A 84 -8.13 -13.25 22.11
N ASN A 85 -8.28 -11.95 22.36
CA ASN A 85 -8.92 -11.43 23.57
C ASN A 85 -10.43 -11.72 23.63
N THR A 86 -11.13 -11.85 22.50
CA THR A 86 -12.57 -12.17 22.50
C THR A 86 -12.87 -13.62 22.90
N ARG A 87 -11.87 -14.50 22.95
CA ARG A 87 -12.03 -15.91 23.31
C ARG A 87 -11.58 -16.24 24.74
N ALA A 88 -11.02 -15.27 25.46
CA ALA A 88 -10.67 -15.36 26.87
C ALA A 88 -11.82 -14.82 27.72
#